data_AF-A0A072P7G1-F1
#
_entry.id   AF-A0A072P7G1-F1
#
_cell.length_a   1.000
_cell.length_b   1.000
_cell.length_c   1.000
_cell.angle_alpha   90.00
_cell.angle_beta   90.00
_cell.angle_gamma   90.00
#
_symmetry.space_group_name_H-M   'P 1'
#
loop_
_entity.id
_entity.type
_entity.pdbx_description
1 polymer ?
#
loop_
_entity_poly.entity_id
_entity_poly.type
_entity_poly.pdbx_seq_one_letter_code
_entity_poly.pdbx_strand_id
1 'polypeptide(L)'
;MPESLAKFTMLRDTAEFWPYNGRNSDFVKRVVEMCEERAIQFNHPKEEQRVALGSAIAVRYSRGQYEACQRLCHKQLEWSAEITGNPEGDGYGVSACFDLCDLYFEWDRYDESEPFYRLAIKGYMALGNTVGTQMSFHALEGLLGYQGRDEEIVKLHKEYAYLDSELDDWKLDAAEIEV
;
A
#
# COMPACT_ATOMS: atom_id res chain seq x y z
N MET A 1 19.98 11.00 -8.86
CA MET A 1 18.85 11.26 -7.93
C MET A 1 19.03 12.63 -7.31
N PRO A 2 17.94 13.39 -7.05
CA PRO A 2 18.00 14.58 -6.19
C PRO A 2 18.51 14.21 -4.80
N GLU A 3 19.34 15.06 -4.20
CA GLU A 3 19.96 14.86 -2.89
C GLU A 3 18.92 14.69 -1.76
N SER A 4 17.75 15.31 -1.93
CA SER A 4 16.57 15.17 -1.06
C SER A 4 15.98 13.76 -1.12
N LEU A 5 15.74 13.20 -2.32
CA LEU A 5 15.24 11.83 -2.50
C LEU A 5 16.18 10.80 -1.88
N ALA A 6 17.49 10.92 -2.09
CA ALA A 6 18.47 10.02 -1.50
C ALA A 6 18.45 10.03 0.04
N LYS A 7 18.20 11.20 0.64
CA LYS A 7 18.05 11.34 2.09
C LYS A 7 16.77 10.70 2.60
N PHE A 8 15.66 10.78 1.85
CA PHE A 8 14.39 10.15 2.20
C PHE A 8 14.42 8.62 2.04
N THR A 9 15.01 8.11 0.95
CA THR A 9 15.16 6.67 0.75
C THR A 9 16.10 6.07 1.79
N MET A 10 17.19 6.76 2.12
CA MET A 10 18.06 6.36 3.24
C MET A 10 17.29 6.33 4.56
N LEU A 11 16.39 7.29 4.81
CA LEU A 11 15.56 7.31 6.01
C LEU A 11 14.56 6.14 6.05
N ARG A 12 13.91 5.82 4.92
CA ARG A 12 13.07 4.62 4.75
C ARG A 12 13.86 3.35 5.08
N ASP A 13 15.01 3.18 4.44
CA ASP A 13 15.86 2.00 4.62
C ASP A 13 16.36 1.91 6.08
N THR A 14 16.66 3.05 6.73
CA THR A 14 17.02 3.06 8.16
C THR A 14 15.84 2.80 9.11
N ALA A 15 14.60 3.06 8.68
CA ALA A 15 13.40 2.79 9.45
C ALA A 15 12.97 1.31 9.32
N GLU A 16 13.15 0.72 8.14
CA GLU A 16 12.93 -0.72 7.89
C GLU A 16 14.00 -1.61 8.55
N PHE A 17 15.27 -1.16 8.58
CA PHE A 17 16.40 -2.00 9.02
C PHE A 17 16.73 -1.94 10.52
N TRP A 18 16.19 -0.96 11.27
CA TRP A 18 16.40 -0.89 12.73
C TRP A 18 15.14 -1.20 13.52
N PRO A 19 14.95 -2.46 13.93
CA PRO A 19 14.10 -2.73 15.08
C PRO A 19 14.82 -2.15 16.31
N TYR A 20 14.13 -1.27 17.04
CA TYR A 20 14.47 -0.90 18.42
C TYR A 20 15.86 -0.28 18.65
N ASN A 21 15.98 1.04 18.50
CA ASN A 21 16.86 1.84 19.37
C ASN A 21 16.36 3.28 19.45
N GLY A 22 15.78 3.65 20.60
CA GLY A 22 15.02 4.88 20.84
C GLY A 22 15.76 6.23 20.63
N ARG A 23 17.00 6.24 20.13
CA ARG A 23 17.80 7.46 19.91
C ARG A 23 17.64 8.09 18.52
N ASN A 24 17.21 7.35 17.50
CA ASN A 24 16.89 7.89 16.17
C ASN A 24 15.39 8.19 15.99
N SER A 25 14.56 7.79 16.96
CA SER A 25 13.11 7.98 16.96
C SER A 25 12.73 9.44 16.73
N ASP A 26 13.39 10.38 17.41
CA ASP A 26 12.95 11.77 17.41
C ASP A 26 13.34 12.52 16.14
N PHE A 27 14.48 12.19 15.53
CA PHE A 27 14.88 12.77 14.25
C PHE A 27 14.00 12.23 13.12
N VAL A 28 13.80 10.91 13.06
CA VAL A 28 12.89 10.27 12.09
C VAL A 28 11.46 10.80 12.30
N LYS A 29 10.98 10.87 13.55
CA LYS A 29 9.68 11.47 13.90
C LYS A 29 9.56 12.90 13.42
N ARG A 30 10.58 13.74 13.63
CA ARG A 30 10.51 15.17 13.28
C ARG A 30 10.62 15.40 11.78
N VAL A 31 11.36 14.57 11.05
CA VAL A 31 11.41 14.59 9.58
C VAL A 31 10.08 14.08 9.01
N VAL A 32 9.52 13.02 9.58
CA VAL A 32 8.19 12.51 9.24
C VAL A 32 7.11 13.55 9.51
N GLU A 33 7.05 14.15 10.70
CA GLU A 33 6.06 15.18 11.07
C GLU A 33 6.19 16.44 10.20
N MET A 34 7.41 16.89 9.93
CA MET A 34 7.64 18.01 9.01
C MET A 34 7.19 17.65 7.58
N CYS A 35 7.38 16.41 7.14
CA CYS A 35 6.90 15.96 5.85
C CYS A 35 5.38 15.75 5.83
N GLU A 36 4.76 15.26 6.90
CA GLU A 36 3.30 15.17 7.08
C GLU A 36 2.69 16.58 6.94
N GLU A 37 3.17 17.54 7.74
CA GLU A 37 2.69 18.94 7.73
C GLU A 37 2.86 19.60 6.36
N ARG A 38 4.02 19.41 5.71
CA ARG A 38 4.28 19.98 4.39
C ARG A 38 3.48 19.27 3.30
N ALA A 39 3.38 17.96 3.33
CA ALA A 39 2.72 17.21 2.28
C ALA A 39 1.19 17.41 2.33
N ILE A 40 0.58 17.58 3.51
CA ILE A 40 -0.82 18.00 3.66
C ILE A 40 -1.09 19.37 2.99
N GLN A 41 -0.08 20.25 2.88
CA GLN A 41 -0.23 21.60 2.31
C GLN A 41 -0.03 21.69 0.79
N PHE A 42 0.47 20.64 0.12
CA PHE A 42 0.68 20.66 -1.34
C PHE A 42 -0.39 19.85 -2.08
N ASN A 43 -1.01 20.45 -3.10
CA ASN A 43 -1.99 19.80 -3.99
C ASN A 43 -1.38 18.75 -4.94
N HIS A 44 -0.05 18.70 -5.10
CA HIS A 44 0.62 17.71 -5.94
C HIS A 44 1.84 17.17 -5.20
N PRO A 45 1.81 15.91 -4.75
CA PRO A 45 2.90 15.36 -3.99
C PRO A 45 4.09 15.06 -4.92
N LYS A 46 5.28 15.48 -4.51
CA LYS A 46 6.51 14.95 -5.08
C LYS A 46 6.74 13.53 -4.57
N GLU A 47 7.46 12.73 -5.34
CA GLU A 47 7.84 11.36 -4.97
C GLU A 47 8.38 11.25 -3.53
N GLU A 48 9.23 12.20 -3.13
CA GLU A 48 9.81 12.30 -1.79
C GLU A 48 8.76 12.38 -0.66
N GLN A 49 7.65 13.08 -0.91
CA GLN A 49 6.57 13.24 0.06
C GLN A 49 5.77 11.94 0.22
N ARG A 50 5.59 11.20 -0.87
CA ARG A 50 4.88 9.91 -0.87
C ARG A 50 5.68 8.84 -0.12
N VAL A 51 7.00 8.81 -0.32
CA VAL A 51 7.92 7.95 0.44
C VAL A 51 7.91 8.30 1.93
N ALA A 52 7.97 9.60 2.25
CA ALA A 52 7.92 10.07 3.63
C ALA A 52 6.59 9.72 4.31
N LEU A 53 5.47 9.82 3.58
CA LEU A 53 4.14 9.47 4.08
C LEU A 53 4.02 7.97 4.36
N GLY A 54 4.51 7.10 3.47
CA GLY A 54 4.56 5.65 3.71
C GLY A 54 5.39 5.29 4.95
N SER A 55 6.56 5.94 5.11
CA SER A 55 7.39 5.76 6.30
C SER A 55 6.69 6.24 7.58
N ALA A 56 5.89 7.31 7.47
CA ALA A 56 5.10 7.83 8.57
C ALA A 56 4.06 6.82 9.05
N ILE A 57 3.30 6.24 8.11
CA ILE A 57 2.29 5.21 8.38
C ILE A 57 2.91 4.06 9.18
N ALA A 58 4.03 3.50 8.72
CA ALA A 58 4.72 2.40 9.41
C ALA A 58 5.13 2.77 10.85
N VAL A 59 5.69 3.98 11.06
CA VAL A 59 6.07 4.45 12.40
C VAL A 59 4.85 4.65 13.30
N ARG A 60 3.76 5.21 12.79
CA ARG A 60 2.52 5.43 13.54
C ARG A 60 1.86 4.09 13.92
N TYR A 61 1.88 3.12 13.00
CA TYR A 61 1.34 1.77 13.21
C TYR A 61 2.09 1.06 14.34
N SER A 62 3.43 1.10 14.32
CA SER A 62 4.28 0.51 15.38
C SER A 62 4.05 1.11 16.78
N ARG A 63 3.46 2.30 16.84
CA ARG A 63 3.13 3.03 18.09
C ARG A 63 1.66 2.88 18.50
N GLY A 64 0.88 2.07 17.79
CA GLY A 64 -0.55 1.90 18.04
C GLY A 64 -1.39 3.14 17.73
N GLN A 65 -0.88 4.07 16.89
CA GLN A 65 -1.60 5.28 16.51
C GLN A 65 -2.46 5.02 15.27
N TYR A 66 -3.40 4.08 15.38
CA TYR A 66 -4.13 3.52 14.25
C TYR A 66 -5.01 4.53 13.51
N GLU A 67 -5.65 5.48 14.21
CA GLU A 67 -6.44 6.54 13.57
C GLU A 67 -5.57 7.53 12.78
N ALA A 68 -4.32 7.74 13.21
CA ALA A 68 -3.37 8.54 12.44
C ALA A 68 -2.96 7.79 11.17
N CYS A 69 -2.68 6.50 11.27
CA CYS A 69 -2.37 5.65 10.12
C CYS A 69 -3.49 5.72 9.08
N GLN A 70 -4.74 5.49 9.50
CA GLN A 70 -5.89 5.51 8.60
C GLN A 70 -6.00 6.82 7.80
N ARG A 71 -5.84 7.98 8.47
CA ARG A 71 -5.87 9.28 7.79
C ARG A 71 -4.73 9.43 6.77
N LEU A 72 -3.52 8.99 7.12
CA LEU A 72 -2.35 9.07 6.26
C LEU A 72 -2.48 8.11 5.06
N CYS A 73 -2.99 6.90 5.25
CA CYS A 73 -3.25 5.95 4.17
C CYS A 73 -4.29 6.50 3.19
N HIS A 74 -5.40 7.06 3.68
CA HIS A 74 -6.37 7.72 2.80
C HIS A 74 -5.77 8.88 2.02
N LYS A 75 -4.86 9.66 2.63
CA LYS A 75 -4.17 10.75 1.93
C LYS A 75 -3.24 10.21 0.83
N GLN A 76 -2.53 9.12 1.10
CA GLN A 76 -1.68 8.46 0.10
C GLN A 76 -2.51 7.92 -1.07
N LEU A 77 -3.70 7.35 -0.81
CA LEU A 77 -4.61 6.89 -1.86
C LEU A 77 -5.16 8.03 -2.73
N GLU A 78 -5.54 9.15 -2.11
CA GLU A 78 -5.99 10.35 -2.83
C GLU A 78 -4.92 10.80 -3.84
N TRP A 79 -3.67 10.87 -3.39
CA TRP A 79 -2.55 11.20 -4.25
C TRP A 79 -2.28 10.19 -5.37
N SER A 80 -2.33 8.90 -5.06
CA SER A 80 -2.21 7.86 -6.09
C SER A 80 -3.30 7.99 -7.14
N ALA A 81 -4.54 8.25 -6.73
CA ALA A 81 -5.66 8.47 -7.63
C ALA A 81 -5.50 9.75 -8.47
N GLU A 82 -5.02 10.85 -7.90
CA GLU A 82 -4.75 12.09 -8.64
C GLU A 82 -3.65 11.92 -9.70
N ILE A 83 -2.61 11.14 -9.41
CA ILE A 83 -1.45 10.95 -10.29
C ILE A 83 -1.75 9.92 -11.40
N THR A 84 -2.35 8.79 -11.02
CA THR A 84 -2.47 7.62 -11.91
C THR A 84 -3.90 7.42 -12.45
N GLY A 85 -4.87 8.18 -11.93
CA GLY A 85 -6.29 8.05 -12.25
C GLY A 85 -7.02 7.03 -11.39
N ASN A 86 -6.32 6.16 -10.65
CA ASN A 86 -6.90 5.13 -9.79
C ASN A 86 -6.15 5.03 -8.45
N PRO A 87 -6.83 4.71 -7.33
CA PRO A 87 -6.19 4.63 -6.01
C PRO A 87 -5.11 3.53 -5.92
N GLU A 88 -5.23 2.46 -6.69
CA GLU A 88 -4.29 1.33 -6.76
C GLU A 88 -3.34 1.37 -7.98
N GLY A 89 -3.27 2.51 -8.70
CA GLY A 89 -2.54 2.60 -9.96
C GLY A 89 -1.01 2.65 -9.84
N ASP A 90 -0.48 2.72 -8.62
CA ASP A 90 0.96 2.62 -8.35
C ASP A 90 1.27 1.98 -7.00
N GLY A 91 2.54 1.63 -6.78
CA GLY A 91 2.98 0.90 -5.57
C GLY A 91 2.65 1.59 -4.25
N TYR A 92 2.63 2.92 -4.22
CA TYR A 92 2.27 3.68 -3.03
C TYR A 92 0.79 3.53 -2.67
N GLY A 93 -0.08 3.58 -3.67
CA GLY A 93 -1.51 3.42 -3.50
C GLY A 93 -1.86 1.99 -3.10
N VAL A 94 -1.24 1.02 -3.76
CA VAL A 94 -1.37 -0.41 -3.41
C VAL A 94 -0.94 -0.68 -1.97
N SER A 95 0.20 -0.11 -1.54
CA SER A 95 0.67 -0.24 -0.15
C SER A 95 -0.33 0.38 0.84
N ALA A 96 -0.89 1.55 0.52
CA ALA A 96 -1.89 2.20 1.38
C ALA A 96 -3.23 1.43 1.44
N CYS A 97 -3.65 0.78 0.35
CA CYS A 97 -4.77 -0.17 0.39
C CYS A 97 -4.48 -1.32 1.34
N PHE A 98 -3.29 -1.92 1.25
CA PHE A 98 -2.88 -3.01 2.13
C PHE A 98 -2.84 -2.59 3.62
N ASP A 99 -2.29 -1.41 3.91
CA ASP A 99 -2.26 -0.89 5.27
C ASP A 99 -3.68 -0.62 5.82
N LEU A 100 -4.61 -0.18 4.97
CA LEU A 100 -6.00 0.07 5.38
C LEU A 100 -6.77 -1.22 5.67
N CYS A 101 -6.59 -2.28 4.89
CA CYS A 101 -7.25 -3.54 5.22
C CYS A 101 -6.74 -4.10 6.55
N ASP A 102 -5.43 -4.07 6.81
CA ASP A 102 -4.89 -4.54 8.10
C ASP A 102 -5.41 -3.70 9.27
N LEU A 103 -5.52 -2.38 9.11
CA LEU A 103 -6.12 -1.50 10.12
C LEU A 103 -7.60 -1.82 10.39
N TYR A 104 -8.40 -2.02 9.33
CA TYR A 104 -9.81 -2.36 9.50
C TYR A 104 -10.01 -3.76 10.07
N PHE A 105 -9.14 -4.71 9.72
CA PHE A 105 -9.12 -6.05 10.30
C PHE A 105 -8.91 -5.98 11.82
N GLU A 106 -7.91 -5.24 12.29
CA GLU A 106 -7.61 -5.04 13.73
C GLU A 106 -8.74 -4.33 14.50
N TRP A 107 -9.65 -3.66 13.80
CA TRP A 107 -10.84 -3.03 14.38
C TRP A 107 -12.11 -3.86 14.28
N ASP A 108 -12.02 -5.13 13.86
CA ASP A 108 -13.17 -6.01 13.58
C ASP A 108 -14.14 -5.44 12.52
N ARG A 109 -13.64 -4.56 11.64
CA ARG A 109 -14.38 -3.89 10.56
C ARG A 109 -14.15 -4.60 9.24
N TYR A 110 -14.51 -5.88 9.22
CA TYR A 110 -14.20 -6.80 8.12
C TYR A 110 -14.84 -6.39 6.79
N ASP A 111 -16.06 -5.84 6.83
CA ASP A 111 -16.78 -5.39 5.63
C ASP A 111 -16.09 -4.18 4.99
N GLU A 112 -15.50 -3.30 5.80
CA GLU A 112 -14.68 -2.19 5.29
C GLU A 112 -13.28 -2.64 4.85
N SER A 113 -12.75 -3.72 5.40
CA SER A 113 -11.44 -4.29 5.03
C SER A 113 -11.44 -4.94 3.65
N GLU A 114 -12.47 -5.73 3.33
CA GLU A 114 -12.58 -6.49 2.08
C GLU A 114 -12.30 -5.68 0.80
N PRO A 115 -12.92 -4.51 0.55
CA PRO A 115 -12.69 -3.76 -0.68
C PRO A 115 -11.23 -3.34 -0.84
N PHE A 116 -10.52 -3.06 0.26
CA PHE A 116 -9.10 -2.70 0.20
C PHE A 116 -8.21 -3.91 -0.12
N TYR A 117 -8.51 -5.11 0.40
CA TYR A 117 -7.80 -6.32 -0.04
C TYR A 117 -7.97 -6.58 -1.54
N ARG A 118 -9.18 -6.39 -2.09
CA ARG A 118 -9.44 -6.55 -3.53
C ARG A 118 -8.64 -5.56 -4.38
N LEU A 119 -8.60 -4.29 -3.96
CA LEU A 119 -7.78 -3.27 -4.62
C LEU A 119 -6.27 -3.60 -4.52
N ALA A 120 -5.81 -4.08 -3.37
CA ALA A 120 -4.41 -4.47 -3.17
C ALA A 120 -4.01 -5.66 -4.06
N ILE A 121 -4.86 -6.69 -4.19
CA ILE A 121 -4.63 -7.84 -5.09
C ILE A 121 -4.42 -7.35 -6.52
N LYS A 122 -5.39 -6.58 -7.05
CA LYS A 122 -5.36 -6.06 -8.42
C LYS A 122 -4.12 -5.18 -8.67
N GLY A 123 -3.81 -4.30 -7.72
CA GLY A 123 -2.67 -3.40 -7.83
C GLY A 123 -1.33 -4.13 -7.77
N TYR A 124 -1.12 -5.05 -6.82
CA TYR A 124 0.11 -5.82 -6.73
C TYR A 124 0.32 -6.71 -7.97
N MET A 125 -0.77 -7.28 -8.51
CA MET A 125 -0.74 -8.04 -9.74
C MET A 125 -0.28 -7.19 -10.93
N ALA A 126 -0.86 -6.00 -11.11
CA ALA A 126 -0.48 -5.07 -12.17
C ALA A 126 0.99 -4.60 -12.05
N LEU A 127 1.50 -4.50 -10.82
CA LEU A 127 2.90 -4.17 -10.55
C LEU A 127 3.86 -5.37 -10.66
N GLY A 128 3.35 -6.58 -10.94
CA GLY A 128 4.14 -7.81 -10.98
C GLY A 128 4.67 -8.28 -9.62
N ASN A 129 4.10 -7.80 -8.51
CA ASN A 129 4.48 -8.19 -7.16
C ASN A 129 3.71 -9.43 -6.70
N THR A 130 4.22 -10.60 -7.09
CA THR A 130 3.61 -11.89 -6.78
C THR A 130 3.46 -12.16 -5.28
N VAL A 131 4.42 -11.71 -4.47
CA VAL A 131 4.40 -11.89 -3.02
C VAL A 131 3.25 -11.07 -2.40
N GLY A 132 3.16 -9.79 -2.74
CA GLY A 132 2.10 -8.90 -2.25
C GLY A 132 0.70 -9.34 -2.68
N THR A 133 0.59 -9.82 -3.92
CA THR A 133 -0.64 -10.44 -4.46
C THR A 133 -1.06 -11.65 -3.64
N GLN A 134 -0.16 -12.60 -3.40
CA GLN A 134 -0.46 -13.80 -2.62
C GLN A 134 -0.82 -13.46 -1.18
N MET A 135 -0.10 -12.56 -0.53
CA MET A 135 -0.40 -12.15 0.85
C MET A 135 -1.80 -11.56 0.97
N SER A 136 -2.15 -10.61 0.10
CA SER A 136 -3.48 -9.98 0.08
C SER A 136 -4.59 -10.98 -0.23
N PHE A 137 -4.35 -11.93 -1.14
CA PHE A 137 -5.32 -12.97 -1.50
C PHE A 137 -5.62 -13.92 -0.33
N HIS A 138 -4.58 -14.46 0.32
CA HIS A 138 -4.77 -15.37 1.46
C HIS A 138 -5.40 -14.65 2.65
N ALA A 139 -5.07 -13.37 2.87
CA ALA A 139 -5.68 -12.57 3.92
C ALA A 139 -7.20 -12.38 3.67
N LEU A 140 -7.60 -12.08 2.44
CA LEU A 140 -9.00 -11.96 2.08
C LEU A 140 -9.75 -13.31 2.16
N GLU A 141 -9.12 -14.40 1.72
CA GLU A 141 -9.69 -15.74 1.86
C GLU A 141 -9.92 -16.09 3.35
N GLY A 142 -8.94 -15.80 4.21
CA GLY A 142 -9.06 -15.98 5.65
C GLY A 142 -10.20 -15.15 6.25
N LEU A 143 -10.33 -13.88 5.83
CA LEU A 143 -11.41 -12.99 6.26
C LEU A 143 -12.80 -13.51 5.86
N LEU A 144 -12.97 -13.93 4.60
CA LEU A 144 -14.22 -14.50 4.12
C LEU A 144 -14.54 -15.82 4.82
N GLY A 145 -13.54 -16.65 5.08
CA GLY A 145 -13.68 -17.90 5.83
C GLY A 145 -14.10 -17.66 7.27
N TYR A 146 -13.54 -16.65 7.94
CA TYR A 146 -13.95 -16.24 9.29
C TYR A 146 -15.41 -15.78 9.34
N GLN A 147 -15.90 -15.12 8.29
CA GLN A 147 -17.31 -14.73 8.15
C GLN A 147 -18.22 -15.86 7.64
N GLY A 148 -17.69 -17.05 7.32
CA GLY A 148 -18.45 -18.18 6.76
C GLY A 148 -18.98 -17.96 5.35
N ARG A 149 -18.34 -17.07 4.57
CA ARG A 149 -18.77 -16.66 3.21
C ARG A 149 -18.16 -17.56 2.14
N ASP A 150 -18.40 -18.88 2.23
CA ASP A 150 -17.77 -19.89 1.35
C ASP A 150 -18.06 -19.67 -0.14
N GLU A 151 -19.27 -19.22 -0.49
CA GLU A 151 -19.63 -18.89 -1.87
C GLU A 151 -18.78 -17.76 -2.45
N GLU A 152 -18.34 -16.83 -1.61
CA GLU A 152 -17.54 -15.68 -2.02
C GLU A 152 -16.07 -16.02 -2.15
N ILE A 153 -15.56 -16.98 -1.38
CA ILE A 153 -14.23 -17.56 -1.59
C ILE A 153 -14.15 -18.19 -2.98
N VAL A 154 -15.17 -18.96 -3.38
CA VAL A 154 -15.23 -19.56 -4.72
C VAL A 154 -15.26 -18.49 -5.82
N LYS A 155 -15.96 -17.36 -5.60
CA LYS A 155 -15.94 -16.22 -6.52
C LYS A 155 -14.56 -15.56 -6.57
N LEU A 156 -13.94 -15.32 -5.42
CA LEU A 156 -12.60 -14.74 -5.30
C LEU A 156 -11.57 -15.55 -6.08
N HIS A 157 -11.58 -16.87 -5.98
CA HIS A 157 -10.67 -17.74 -6.72
C HIS A 157 -10.85 -17.60 -8.24
N LYS A 158 -12.09 -17.47 -8.72
CA LYS A 158 -12.39 -17.25 -10.13
C LYS A 158 -11.94 -15.88 -10.61
N GLU A 159 -12.18 -14.84 -9.81
CA GLU A 159 -11.74 -13.48 -10.10
C GLU A 159 -10.22 -13.38 -10.14
N TYR A 160 -9.53 -13.99 -9.17
CA TYR A 160 -8.08 -14.05 -9.13
C TYR A 160 -7.49 -14.75 -10.36
N ALA A 161 -8.03 -15.91 -10.73
CA ALA A 161 -7.60 -16.63 -11.93
C ALA A 161 -7.87 -15.84 -13.22
N TYR A 162 -9.00 -15.13 -13.29
CA TYR A 162 -9.32 -14.26 -14.42
C TYR A 162 -8.33 -13.10 -14.54
N LEU A 163 -8.07 -12.39 -13.44
CA LEU A 163 -7.10 -11.29 -13.40
C LEU A 163 -5.69 -11.76 -13.78
N ASP A 164 -5.26 -12.91 -13.27
CA ASP A 164 -3.97 -13.50 -13.62
C ASP A 164 -3.89 -13.83 -15.11
N SER A 165 -4.97 -14.38 -15.69
CA SER A 165 -5.03 -14.68 -17.13
C SER A 165 -5.04 -13.44 -18.03
N GLU A 166 -5.81 -12.41 -17.70
CA GLU A 166 -5.74 -11.12 -18.41
C GLU A 166 -4.34 -10.54 -18.35
N LEU A 167 -3.61 -10.82 -17.26
CA LEU A 167 -2.25 -10.33 -17.10
C LEU A 167 -1.19 -11.09 -17.90
N ASP A 168 -1.44 -12.35 -18.23
CA ASP A 168 -0.53 -13.10 -19.10
C ASP A 168 -0.81 -12.82 -20.58
N ASP A 169 -2.06 -12.51 -20.94
CA ASP A 169 -2.42 -12.12 -22.30
C ASP A 169 -1.73 -10.79 -22.73
N TRP A 170 -1.57 -9.79 -21.85
CA TRP A 170 -0.82 -8.57 -22.21
C TRP A 170 0.70 -8.78 -22.29
N LYS A 171 1.26 -9.79 -21.64
CA LYS A 171 2.69 -10.09 -21.74
C LYS A 171 3.06 -10.70 -23.10
N LEU A 172 2.10 -11.23 -23.85
CA LEU A 172 2.32 -11.75 -25.21
C LEU A 172 2.44 -10.64 -26.26
N ASP A 173 1.76 -9.51 -26.08
CA ASP A 173 1.77 -8.40 -27.05
C ASP A 173 3.05 -7.53 -26.98
N ALA A 174 3.85 -7.62 -25.91
CA ALA A 174 5.10 -6.87 -25.76
C ALA A 174 6.30 -7.48 -26.51
N ALA A 175 6.17 -8.70 -27.06
CA ALA A 175 7.25 -9.41 -27.75
C ALA A 175 7.27 -9.24 -29.28
N GLU A 176 6.31 -8.51 -29.88
CA GLU A 176 6.24 -8.30 -31.33
C GLU A 176 6.81 -6.96 -31.83
N ILE A 177 7.58 -6.22 -31.02
CA ILE A 177 8.30 -5.02 -31.48
C ILE A 177 9.81 -5.30 -31.61
N GLU A 178 10.17 -6.19 -32.53
CA GLU A 178 11.48 -6.15 -33.20
C GLU A 178 11.31 -6.60 -34.66
N VAL A 179 11.17 -5.65 -35.58
CA VAL A 179 11.83 -5.62 -36.91
C VAL A 179 12.02 -4.16 -37.35
#